data_AF-A0ABD0PV80-F1
#
_entry.id   AF-A0ABD0PV80-F1
#
_cell.length_a   1.000
_cell.length_b   1.000
_cell.length_c   1.000
_cell.angle_alpha   90.00
_cell.angle_beta   90.00
_cell.angle_gamma   90.00
#
_symmetry.space_group_name_H-M   'P 1'
#
loop_
_entity.id
_entity.type
_entity.pdbx_description
1 polymer ?
#
loop_
_entity_poly.entity_id
_entity_poly.type
_entity_poly.pdbx_seq_one_letter_code
_entity_poly.pdbx_strand_id
1 'polypeptide(L)' 'HPTLDEVIAWSRSFEMMMRSPEGRDVFREFLRSEYSEENLMFWIACEDLKKETNPSAIDEKARIIYEDYVSILSPKE' A
#
# COMPACT_ATOMS: atom_id res chain seq x y z
N HIS A 1 9.69 7.86 -14.94
CA HIS A 1 8.48 8.65 -15.28
C HIS A 1 7.62 7.80 -16.21
N PRO A 2 6.34 7.58 -15.87
CA PRO A 2 5.44 6.72 -16.63
C PRO A 2 5.15 7.31 -18.02
N THR A 3 4.90 6.43 -19.00
CA THR A 3 4.48 6.88 -20.36
C THR A 3 3.00 7.27 -20.37
N LEU A 4 2.56 8.02 -21.39
CA LEU A 4 1.14 8.36 -21.54
C LEU A 4 0.26 7.10 -21.66
N ASP A 5 0.74 6.09 -22.40
CA ASP A 5 0.01 4.83 -22.56
C ASP A 5 -0.11 4.07 -21.22
N GLU A 6 0.92 4.12 -20.37
CA GLU A 6 0.89 3.53 -19.04
C GLU A 6 -0.15 4.24 -18.14
N VAL A 7 -0.16 5.57 -18.15
CA VAL A 7 -1.14 6.35 -17.37
C VAL A 7 -2.58 6.10 -17.88
N ILE A 8 -2.78 5.98 -19.20
CA ILE A 8 -4.08 5.61 -19.78
C ILE A 8 -4.48 4.18 -19.37
N ALA A 9 -3.53 3.26 -19.25
CA ALA A 9 -3.80 1.90 -18.81
C ALA A 9 -4.27 1.86 -17.34
N TRP A 10 -3.73 2.71 -16.48
CA TRP A 10 -4.16 2.82 -15.07
C TRP A 10 -5.63 3.20 -14.94
N SER A 11 -6.14 4.11 -15.77
CA SER A 11 -7.55 4.50 -15.73
C SER A 11 -8.50 3.39 -16.19
N ARG A 12 -7.97 2.36 -16.89
CA ARG A 12 -8.74 1.21 -17.39
C ARG A 12 -8.64 0.01 -16.46
N SER A 13 -7.58 -0.07 -15.65
CA SER A 13 -7.35 -1.18 -14.73
C SER A 13 -6.63 -0.71 -13.47
N PHE A 14 -7.34 -0.77 -12.35
CA PHE A 14 -6.78 -0.53 -11.03
C PHE A 14 -5.60 -1.46 -10.74
N GLU A 15 -5.65 -2.71 -11.19
CA GLU A 15 -4.57 -3.67 -11.00
C GLU A 15 -3.29 -3.24 -11.73
N MET A 16 -3.40 -2.68 -12.93
CA MET A 16 -2.23 -2.19 -13.66
C MET A 16 -1.57 -1.00 -12.95
N MET A 17 -2.38 -0.11 -12.38
CA MET A 17 -1.90 0.99 -11.54
C MET A 17 -1.20 0.46 -10.28
N MET A 18 -1.81 -0.49 -9.58
CA MET A 18 -1.27 -1.05 -8.33
C MET A 18 0.00 -1.87 -8.53
N ARG A 19 0.26 -2.41 -9.73
CA ARG A 19 1.52 -3.08 -10.07
C ARG A 19 2.66 -2.09 -10.33
N SER A 20 2.37 -0.90 -10.83
CA SER A 20 3.36 0.15 -11.11
C SER A 20 3.77 0.89 -9.82
N PRO A 21 5.08 1.00 -9.50
CA PRO A 21 5.54 1.83 -8.38
C PRO A 21 5.08 3.28 -8.49
N GLU A 22 5.24 3.89 -9.67
CA GLU A 22 4.79 5.25 -9.94
C GLU A 22 3.27 5.39 -9.86
N GLY A 23 2.52 4.37 -10.29
CA GLY A 23 1.07 4.32 -10.15
C GLY A 23 0.63 4.34 -8.68
N ARG A 24 1.31 3.58 -7.83
CA ARG A 24 1.07 3.59 -6.38
C ARG A 24 1.41 4.94 -5.75
N ASP A 25 2.50 5.59 -6.15
CA ASP A 25 2.87 6.91 -5.60
C ASP A 25 1.84 7.99 -5.96
N VAL A 26 1.38 8.03 -7.21
CA VAL A 26 0.31 8.96 -7.63
C VAL A 26 -0.99 8.66 -6.89
N PHE A 27 -1.36 7.39 -6.77
CA PHE A 27 -2.56 6.99 -6.04
C PHE A 27 -2.47 7.33 -4.55
N ARG A 28 -1.28 7.22 -3.94
CA ARG A 28 -1.05 7.61 -2.55
C ARG A 28 -1.29 9.10 -2.32
N GLU A 29 -0.80 9.96 -3.20
CA GLU A 29 -1.03 11.41 -3.07
C GLU A 29 -2.51 11.76 -3.26
N PHE A 30 -3.22 11.05 -4.13
CA PHE A 30 -4.68 11.16 -4.25
C PHE A 30 -5.37 10.76 -2.94
N LEU A 31 -5.09 9.58 -2.40
CA LEU A 31 -5.69 9.11 -1.14
C LEU A 31 -5.38 10.03 0.04
N ARG A 32 -4.17 10.61 0.10
CA ARG A 32 -3.81 11.60 1.12
C ARG A 32 -4.69 12.85 1.06
N SER A 33 -5.09 13.28 -0.13
CA SER A 33 -5.97 14.45 -0.28
C SER A 33 -7.37 14.24 0.32
N GLU A 34 -7.76 12.99 0.51
CA GLU A 34 -9.03 12.55 1.09
C GLU A 34 -8.84 11.79 2.41
N TYR A 35 -7.65 11.90 3.02
CA TYR A 35 -7.30 11.30 4.33
C TYR A 35 -7.57 9.80 4.41
N SER A 36 -7.22 9.07 3.33
CA SER A 36 -7.43 7.62 3.21
C SER A 36 -6.17 6.85 2.78
N GLU A 37 -4.98 7.48 2.87
CA GLU A 37 -3.74 6.86 2.43
C GLU A 37 -3.33 5.63 3.26
N GLU A 38 -3.85 5.51 4.48
CA GLU A 38 -3.64 4.37 5.36
C GLU A 38 -4.05 3.05 4.70
N ASN A 39 -5.09 3.06 3.86
CA ASN A 39 -5.55 1.87 3.14
C ASN A 39 -4.48 1.32 2.19
N LEU A 40 -3.83 2.20 1.44
CA LEU A 40 -2.74 1.80 0.54
C LEU A 40 -1.48 1.42 1.32
N MET A 41 -1.18 2.13 2.40
CA MET A 41 -0.03 1.82 3.26
C MET A 41 -0.17 0.43 3.92
N PHE A 42 -1.37 0.11 4.41
CA PHE A 42 -1.69 -1.22 4.94
C PHE A 42 -1.54 -2.30 3.88
N TRP A 43 -2.07 -2.07 2.67
CA TRP A 43 -1.95 -3.02 1.56
C TRP A 43 -0.48 -3.28 1.20
N ILE A 44 0.35 -2.23 1.09
CA ILE A 44 1.79 -2.37 0.79
C ILE A 44 2.49 -3.16 1.90
N ALA A 45 2.20 -2.85 3.17
CA ALA A 45 2.79 -3.57 4.30
C ALA A 45 2.44 -5.06 4.27
N CYS A 46 1.19 -5.41 3.91
CA CYS A 46 0.78 -6.80 3.71
C CYS A 46 1.53 -7.47 2.56
N GLU A 47 1.70 -6.80 1.42
CA GLU A 47 2.44 -7.35 0.28
C GLU A 47 3.92 -7.59 0.62
N ASP A 48 4.52 -6.75 1.47
CA ASP A 48 5.90 -6.93 1.92
C ASP A 48 6.04 -8.01 3.00
N LEU A 49 5.04 -8.19 3.85
CA LEU A 49 4.99 -9.31 4.79
C LEU A 49 4.90 -10.66 4.03
N LYS A 50 4.06 -10.76 2.99
CA LYS A 50 3.90 -11.99 2.19
C LYS A 50 5.19 -12.48 1.52
N LYS A 51 6.16 -11.59 1.28
CA LYS A 51 7.47 -11.93 0.68
C LYS A 51 8.50 -12.36 1.72
N GLU A 52 8.24 -12.14 3.01
CA GLU A 52 9.17 -12.48 4.07
C GLU A 52 9.20 -13.99 4.33
N THR A 53 10.38 -14.52 4.63
CA THR A 53 10.57 -15.94 4.94
C THR A 53 11.26 -16.16 6.28
N ASN A 54 11.88 -15.12 6.84
CA ASN A 54 12.50 -15.18 8.15
C ASN A 54 11.41 -15.10 9.25
N PRO A 55 11.26 -16.12 10.11
CA PRO A 55 10.21 -16.15 11.12
C PRO A 55 10.22 -14.97 12.09
N SER A 56 11.39 -14.54 12.56
CA SER A 56 11.50 -13.38 13.46
C SER A 56 11.10 -12.08 12.78
N ALA A 57 11.43 -11.91 11.50
CA ALA A 57 11.03 -10.74 10.72
C ALA A 57 9.52 -10.76 10.40
N ILE A 58 8.94 -11.94 10.16
CA ILE A 58 7.49 -12.12 10.00
C ILE A 58 6.76 -11.68 11.25
N ASP A 59 7.15 -12.19 12.43
CA ASP A 59 6.52 -11.84 13.70
C ASP A 59 6.58 -10.33 13.95
N GLU A 60 7.75 -9.71 13.76
CA GLU A 60 7.90 -8.28 14.00
C GLU A 60 7.09 -7.43 13.01
N LYS A 61 7.12 -7.76 11.71
CA LYS A 61 6.32 -7.05 10.69
C LYS A 61 4.81 -7.23 10.95
N ALA A 62 4.36 -8.43 11.31
CA ALA A 62 2.96 -8.70 11.61
C ALA A 62 2.48 -7.90 12.83
N ARG A 63 3.32 -7.83 13.88
CA ARG A 63 3.05 -7.00 15.07
C ARG A 63 2.91 -5.52 14.71
N ILE A 64 3.85 -4.98 13.93
CA ILE A 64 3.81 -3.58 13.47
C ILE A 64 2.55 -3.32 12.64
N ILE A 65 2.20 -4.21 11.69
CA ILE A 65 0.99 -4.05 10.86
C ILE A 65 -0.28 -4.03 11.74
N TYR A 66 -0.35 -4.90 12.75
CA TYR A 66 -1.47 -4.93 13.66
C TYR A 66 -1.60 -3.63 14.46
N GLU A 67 -0.50 -3.17 15.06
CA GLU A 67 -0.46 -1.95 15.87
C GLU A 67 -0.81 -0.70 15.05
N ASP A 68 -0.33 -0.64 13.81
CA ASP A 68 -0.50 0.54 12.96
C ASP A 68 -1.84 0.57 12.22
N TYR A 69 -2.44 -0.56 11.85
CA TYR A 69 -3.58 -0.56 10.90
C TYR A 69 -4.79 -1.41 11.30
N VAL A 70 -4.73 -2.20 12.38
CA VAL A 70 -5.82 -3.13 12.78
C VAL A 70 -6.31 -2.89 14.20
N SER A 71 -5.42 -2.41 15.08
CA SER A 71 -5.79 -2.08 16.46
C SER A 71 -6.79 -0.94 16.49
N ILE A 72 -7.89 -1.10 17.24
CA ILE A 72 -8.89 -0.06 17.53
C ILE A 72 -8.34 1.17 18.27
N LEU A 73 -7.10 1.07 18.76
CA LEU A 73 -6.37 2.15 19.42
C LEU A 73 -5.33 2.78 18.49
N SER A 74 -5.24 2.35 17.23
CA SER A 74 -4.34 2.92 16.25
C SER A 74 -4.78 4.36 15.93
N PRO A 75 -3.85 5.33 15.90
CA PRO A 75 -4.16 6.68 15.42
C PRO A 75 -4.38 6.74 13.89
N LYS A 76 -4.21 5.61 13.18
CA LYS A 76 -4.38 5.49 11.72
C LYS A 76 -5.61 4.66 11.33
N GLU A 77 -6.51 4.34 12.26
CA GLU A 77 -7.83 3.75 11.98
C GLU A 77 -8.93 4.82 11.92
#